data_AF-L0KWB6-F1
#
_entry.id   AF-L0KWB6-F1
#
_cell.length_a   1.000
_cell.length_b   1.000
_cell.length_c   1.000
_cell.angle_alpha   90.00
_cell.angle_beta   90.00
_cell.angle_gamma   90.00
#
_symmetry.space_group_name_H-M   'P 1'
#
loop_
_entity.id
_entity.type
_entity.pdbx_description
1 polymer ?
#
loop_
_entity_poly.entity_id
_entity_poly.type
_entity_poly.pdbx_seq_one_letter_code
_entity_poly.pdbx_strand_id
1 'polypeptide(L)'
;MDIAYSVISIIIFALLTLLAIVLMVYVSSAVAILALLMVPLICIFIMPDTVLSFLVFRHIVLAEGNVPINNYHLLLFVWSTLIGMIVYSEIFTWYLGRRDMKKAAVKTYK
;
A
#
# COMPACT_ATOMS: atom_id res chain seq x y z
N MET A 1 5.72 4.82 -26.98
CA MET A 1 5.74 4.32 -25.59
C MET A 1 6.86 5.07 -24.90
N ASP A 2 6.52 6.05 -24.06
CA ASP A 2 7.53 6.95 -23.51
C ASP A 2 8.09 6.34 -22.22
N ILE A 3 9.18 5.59 -22.37
CA ILE A 3 9.78 4.72 -21.34
C ILE A 3 10.05 5.54 -20.06
N ALA A 4 10.44 6.80 -20.21
CA ALA A 4 10.71 7.72 -19.12
C ALA A 4 9.51 7.88 -18.16
N TYR A 5 8.29 8.09 -18.69
CA TYR A 5 7.09 8.25 -17.87
C TYR A 5 6.70 6.97 -17.14
N SER A 6 6.97 5.81 -17.75
CA SER A 6 6.75 4.52 -17.10
C SER A 6 7.70 4.32 -15.93
N VAL A 7 8.99 4.66 -16.10
CA VAL A 7 9.98 4.60 -15.03
C VAL A 7 9.63 5.56 -13.89
N ILE A 8 9.22 6.80 -14.19
CA ILE A 8 8.80 7.79 -13.19
C ILE A 8 7.62 7.25 -12.36
N SER A 9 6.62 6.65 -13.02
CA SER A 9 5.45 6.08 -12.34
C SER A 9 5.84 4.97 -11.37
N ILE A 10 6.72 4.07 -11.80
CA ILE A 10 7.25 2.99 -10.95
C ILE A 10 8.00 3.56 -9.75
N ILE A 11 8.84 4.58 -9.94
CA ILE A 11 9.58 5.23 -8.86
C ILE A 11 8.61 5.85 -7.84
N ILE A 12 7.57 6.55 -8.30
CA ILE A 12 6.56 7.16 -7.41
C ILE A 12 5.84 6.09 -6.57
N PHE A 13 5.40 5.00 -7.19
CA PHE A 13 4.75 3.92 -6.45
C PHE A 13 5.71 3.17 -5.51
N ALA A 14 6.97 3.01 -5.91
CA ALA A 14 7.99 2.44 -5.05
C ALA A 14 8.26 3.32 -3.82
N LEU A 15 8.29 4.64 -3.97
CA LEU A 15 8.42 5.59 -2.87
C LEU A 15 7.20 5.53 -1.94
N LEU A 16 5.98 5.48 -2.48
CA LEU A 16 4.76 5.30 -1.68
C LEU A 16 4.80 3.98 -0.88
N THR A 17 5.24 2.90 -1.53
CA THR A 17 5.38 1.59 -0.89
C THR A 17 6.43 1.62 0.21
N LEU A 18 7.60 2.21 -0.05
CA LEU A 18 8.67 2.36 0.92
C LEU A 18 8.21 3.18 2.13
N LEU A 19 7.52 4.30 1.90
CA LEU A 19 6.94 5.13 2.95
C LEU A 19 5.99 4.32 3.85
N ALA A 20 5.06 3.57 3.24
CA ALA A 20 4.10 2.75 3.98
C ALA A 20 4.79 1.67 4.83
N ILE A 21 5.79 0.98 4.27
CA ILE A 21 6.56 -0.04 5.00
C ILE A 21 7.33 0.57 6.17
N VAL A 22 8.01 1.71 5.95
CA VAL A 22 8.74 2.41 7.02
C VAL A 22 7.80 2.84 8.15
N LEU A 23 6.62 3.39 7.82
CA LEU A 23 5.63 3.77 8.83
C LEU A 23 5.08 2.56 9.58
N MET A 24 4.85 1.44 8.89
CA MET A 24 4.37 0.20 9.51
C MET A 24 5.40 -0.37 10.49
N VAL A 25 6.69 -0.38 10.12
CA VAL A 25 7.77 -0.98 10.91
C VAL A 25 8.17 -0.11 12.10
N TYR A 26 8.29 1.21 11.90
CA TYR A 26 8.88 2.11 12.90
C TYR A 26 7.87 2.92 13.71
N VAL A 27 6.62 3.06 13.25
CA VAL A 27 5.62 3.90 13.91
C VAL A 27 4.43 3.07 14.38
N SER A 28 3.54 2.68 13.46
CA SER A 28 2.43 1.77 13.72
C SER A 28 1.72 1.41 12.42
N SER A 29 1.08 0.24 12.41
CA SER A 29 0.18 -0.20 11.34
C SER A 29 -0.96 0.79 11.06
N ALA A 30 -1.52 1.42 12.10
CA ALA A 30 -2.60 2.40 11.96
C ALA A 30 -2.15 3.65 11.18
N VAL A 31 -0.98 4.19 11.52
CA VAL A 31 -0.40 5.35 10.82
C VAL A 31 -0.03 4.98 9.38
N ALA A 32 0.46 3.76 9.13
CA ALA A 32 0.76 3.29 7.78
C ALA A 32 -0.50 3.25 6.88
N ILE A 33 -1.61 2.69 7.36
CA ILE A 33 -2.89 2.68 6.62
C ILE A 33 -3.38 4.10 6.37
N LEU A 34 -3.33 4.95 7.40
CA LEU A 34 -3.77 6.33 7.29
C LEU A 34 -2.94 7.10 6.25
N ALA A 35 -1.62 6.96 6.27
CA ALA A 35 -0.75 7.57 5.28
C ALA A 35 -1.00 7.02 3.87
N LEU A 36 -1.17 5.70 3.72
CA LEU A 36 -1.43 5.04 2.45
C LEU A 36 -2.69 5.57 1.76
N LEU A 37 -3.74 5.90 2.53
CA LEU A 37 -4.98 6.49 2.04
C LEU A 37 -4.88 8.00 1.87
N MET A 38 -4.37 8.70 2.88
CA MET A 38 -4.39 10.16 2.93
C MET A 38 -3.43 10.78 1.92
N VAL A 39 -2.26 10.18 1.68
CA VAL A 39 -1.28 10.75 0.75
C VAL A 39 -1.85 10.88 -0.67
N PRO A 40 -2.40 9.81 -1.30
CA PRO A 40 -3.02 9.94 -2.62
C PRO A 40 -4.25 10.86 -2.62
N LEU A 41 -5.08 10.84 -1.55
CA LEU A 41 -6.22 11.74 -1.44
C LEU A 41 -5.80 13.21 -1.42
N ILE A 42 -4.80 13.55 -0.60
CA ILE A 42 -4.28 14.91 -0.48
C ILE A 42 -3.71 15.37 -1.83
N CYS A 43 -2.99 14.50 -2.55
CA CYS A 43 -2.51 14.80 -3.90
C CYS A 43 -3.66 15.13 -4.85
N ILE A 44 -4.76 14.36 -4.83
CA ILE A 44 -5.96 14.62 -5.66
C ILE A 44 -6.57 15.98 -5.32
N PHE A 45 -6.62 16.35 -4.03
CA PHE A 45 -7.19 17.63 -3.62
C PHE A 45 -6.32 18.84 -3.98
N ILE A 46 -5.00 18.72 -3.89
CA ILE A 46 -4.08 19.85 -4.14
C ILE A 46 -3.82 20.04 -5.64
N MET A 47 -3.68 18.95 -6.40
CA MET A 47 -3.29 18.98 -7.82
C MET A 47 -4.15 18.03 -8.67
N PRO A 48 -5.48 18.28 -8.78
CA PRO A 48 -6.41 17.35 -9.39
C PRO A 48 -6.05 17.02 -10.85
N ASP A 49 -5.75 18.01 -11.68
CA ASP A 49 -5.48 17.80 -13.11
C ASP A 49 -4.20 16.99 -13.35
N THR A 50 -3.14 17.29 -12.59
CA THR A 50 -1.86 16.57 -12.67
C THR A 50 -2.00 15.13 -12.17
N VAL A 51 -2.75 14.91 -11.10
CA VAL A 51 -2.93 13.56 -10.54
C VAL A 51 -3.85 12.72 -11.42
N LEU A 52 -4.93 13.29 -11.96
CA LEU A 52 -5.82 12.57 -12.88
C LEU A 52 -5.11 12.21 -14.18
N SER A 53 -4.35 13.13 -14.76
CA SER A 53 -3.55 12.83 -15.97
C SER A 53 -2.49 11.76 -15.70
N PHE A 54 -1.84 11.78 -14.53
CA PHE A 54 -0.92 10.72 -14.10
C PHE A 54 -1.63 9.37 -13.95
N LEU A 55 -2.78 9.30 -13.29
CA LEU A 55 -3.52 8.05 -13.03
C LEU A 55 -4.09 7.41 -14.29
N VAL A 56 -4.49 8.21 -15.28
CA VAL A 56 -5.04 7.73 -16.54
C VAL A 56 -3.95 7.29 -17.53
N PHE A 57 -2.68 7.61 -17.27
CA PHE A 57 -1.55 7.22 -18.13
C PHE A 57 -1.51 5.71 -18.38
N ARG A 58 -1.52 5.32 -19.65
CA ARG A 58 -1.64 3.93 -20.10
C ARG A 58 -0.25 3.34 -20.35
N HIS A 59 0.03 2.20 -19.73
CA HIS A 59 1.29 1.47 -19.95
C HIS A 59 1.13 0.34 -20.97
N ILE A 60 0.12 -0.51 -20.76
CA ILE A 60 -0.12 -1.72 -21.53
C ILE A 60 -1.59 -1.77 -21.88
N VAL A 61 -1.92 -2.32 -23.05
CA VAL A 61 -3.30 -2.60 -23.41
C VAL A 61 -3.43 -4.10 -23.63
N LEU A 62 -4.33 -4.72 -22.87
CA LEU A 62 -4.64 -6.15 -22.93
C LEU A 62 -5.90 -6.39 -23.76
N ALA A 63 -6.17 -7.66 -24.09
CA ALA A 63 -7.35 -8.10 -24.83
C ALA A 63 -7.58 -7.33 -26.15
N GLU A 64 -6.60 -7.40 -27.04
CA GLU A 64 -6.66 -6.81 -28.40
C GLU A 64 -7.01 -5.31 -28.44
N GLY A 65 -6.73 -4.56 -27.37
CA GLY A 65 -7.01 -3.12 -27.32
C GLY A 65 -8.11 -2.71 -26.33
N ASN A 66 -8.83 -3.67 -25.73
CA ASN A 66 -10.06 -3.36 -25.01
C ASN A 66 -9.86 -3.06 -23.52
N VAL A 67 -8.76 -3.51 -22.91
CA VAL A 67 -8.49 -3.32 -21.47
C VAL A 67 -7.16 -2.59 -21.25
N PRO A 68 -7.17 -1.25 -21.12
CA PRO A 68 -5.96 -0.49 -20.84
C PRO A 68 -5.56 -0.63 -19.36
N ILE A 69 -4.34 -1.12 -19.11
CA ILE A 69 -3.68 -1.03 -17.81
C ILE A 69 -3.05 0.36 -17.71
N ASN A 70 -3.52 1.12 -16.73
CA ASN A 70 -3.05 2.45 -16.39
C ASN A 70 -2.51 2.51 -14.95
N ASN A 71 -1.98 3.67 -14.58
CA ASN A 71 -1.48 3.95 -13.23
C ASN A 71 -2.53 3.77 -12.12
N TYR A 72 -3.82 3.92 -12.43
CA TYR A 72 -4.88 3.63 -11.47
C TYR A 72 -4.91 2.15 -11.06
N HIS A 73 -4.70 1.22 -12.00
CA HIS A 73 -4.61 -0.21 -11.70
C HIS A 73 -3.37 -0.53 -10.85
N LEU A 74 -2.23 0.10 -11.15
CA LEU A 74 -1.01 -0.02 -10.36
C LEU A 74 -1.21 0.49 -8.93
N LEU A 75 -1.84 1.65 -8.75
CA LEU A 75 -2.17 2.19 -7.44
C LEU A 75 -3.04 1.23 -6.63
N LEU A 76 -4.12 0.73 -7.23
CA LEU A 76 -5.02 -0.23 -6.57
C LEU A 76 -4.31 -1.55 -6.21
N PHE A 77 -3.43 -2.03 -7.07
CA PHE A 77 -2.64 -3.22 -6.81
C PHE A 77 -1.68 -3.04 -5.62
N VAL A 78 -0.96 -1.91 -5.57
CA VAL A 78 -0.08 -1.54 -4.46
C VAL A 78 -0.89 -1.39 -3.16
N TRP A 79 -2.03 -0.69 -3.21
CA TRP A 79 -2.93 -0.54 -2.08
C TRP A 79 -3.42 -1.89 -1.55
N SER A 80 -3.94 -2.76 -2.41
CA SER A 80 -4.42 -4.08 -2.00
C SER A 80 -3.32 -4.90 -1.33
N THR A 81 -2.10 -4.87 -1.89
CA THR A 81 -0.96 -5.62 -1.36
C THR A 81 -0.53 -5.10 0.01
N LEU A 82 -0.40 -3.78 0.16
CA LEU A 82 0.03 -3.16 1.42
C LEU A 82 -1.03 -3.30 2.52
N ILE A 83 -2.31 -3.12 2.20
CA ILE A 83 -3.40 -3.35 3.17
C ILE A 83 -3.38 -4.80 3.63
N GLY A 84 -3.23 -5.76 2.70
CA GLY A 84 -3.10 -7.17 3.04
C GLY A 84 -1.92 -7.45 3.98
N MET A 85 -0.76 -6.85 3.70
CA MET A 85 0.44 -6.97 4.55
C MET A 85 0.20 -6.41 5.96
N ILE A 86 -0.40 -5.21 6.08
CA ILE A 86 -0.64 -4.57 7.37
C ILE A 86 -1.67 -5.36 8.20
N VAL A 87 -2.75 -5.82 7.57
CA VAL A 87 -3.76 -6.65 8.24
C VAL A 87 -3.14 -7.97 8.69
N TYR A 88 -2.33 -8.60 7.84
CA TYR A 88 -1.63 -9.83 8.19
C TYR A 88 -0.68 -9.65 9.36
N SER A 89 0.11 -8.57 9.39
CA SER A 89 1.03 -8.31 10.49
C SER A 89 0.30 -8.10 11.82
N GLU A 90 -0.88 -7.49 11.82
CA GLU A 90 -1.63 -7.30 13.06
C GLU A 90 -2.32 -8.57 13.55
N ILE A 91 -2.88 -9.38 12.65
CA ILE A 91 -3.42 -10.69 13.01
C ILE A 91 -2.30 -11.57 13.59
N PHE A 92 -1.11 -11.53 12.99
CA PHE A 92 0.04 -12.31 13.45
C PHE A 92 0.52 -11.86 14.83
N THR A 93 0.65 -10.55 15.04
CA THR A 93 1.03 -9.97 16.35
C THR A 93 0.02 -10.33 17.43
N TRP A 94 -1.27 -10.17 17.15
CA TRP A 94 -2.33 -10.59 18.07
C TRP A 94 -2.28 -12.08 18.40
N TYR A 95 -2.06 -12.93 17.39
CA TYR A 95 -1.97 -14.38 17.57
C TYR A 95 -0.79 -14.76 18.46
N LEU A 96 0.38 -14.15 18.26
CA LEU A 96 1.56 -14.40 19.09
C LEU A 96 1.37 -13.92 20.53
N GLY A 97 0.86 -12.70 20.73
CA GLY A 97 0.59 -12.17 22.06
C GLY A 97 -0.35 -13.05 22.89
N ARG A 98 -1.33 -13.69 22.23
CA ARG A 98 -2.24 -14.64 22.87
C ARG A 98 -1.54 -15.91 23.38
N ARG A 99 -0.48 -16.38 22.70
CA ARG A 99 0.32 -17.54 23.15
C ARG A 99 1.13 -17.20 24.40
N ASP A 100 1.67 -16.00 24.48
CA ASP A 100 2.47 -15.57 25.62
C ASP A 100 1.61 -15.37 26.87
N MET A 101 0.40 -14.81 26.72
CA MET A 101 -0.57 -14.75 27.82
C MET A 101 -0.98 -16.14 28.32
N LYS A 102 -1.16 -17.11 27.41
CA LYS A 102 -1.48 -18.50 27.79
C LYS A 102 -0.34 -19.17 28.56
N LYS A 103 0.93 -18.94 28.17
CA LYS A 103 2.10 -19.45 28.89
C LYS A 103 2.24 -18.82 30.28
N ALA A 104 2.02 -17.52 30.39
CA ALA A 104 2.06 -16.81 31.68
C ALA A 104 1.02 -17.38 32.66
N ALA A 105 -0.23 -17.57 32.23
CA ALA A 105 -1.30 -18.12 33.05
C ALA A 105 -1.03 -19.55 33.56
N VAL A 106 -0.39 -20.40 32.75
CA VAL A 106 -0.01 -21.76 33.17
C VAL A 106 1.13 -21.77 34.18
N LYS A 107 2.04 -20.79 34.12
CA LYS A 107 3.16 -20.67 35.06
C LYS A 107 2.71 -20.17 36.44
N THR A 108 1.64 -19.40 36.54
CA THR A 108 1.12 -18.87 37.82
C THR A 108 0.33 -19.91 38.62
N TYR A 109 -0.13 -20.99 37.98
CA TYR A 109 -0.90 -22.07 38.62
C TYR A 109 -0.04 -23.30 38.97
N LYS A 110 1.28 -23.20 38.82
CA LYS A 110 2.27 -24.21 39.17
C LYS A 110 3.16 -23.69 40.28
#